data_AF-A0A915XPH0-F1
#
_entry.id   AF-A0A915XPH0-F1
#
_cell.length_a   1.000
_cell.length_b   1.000
_cell.length_c   1.000
_cell.angle_alpha   90.00
_cell.angle_beta   90.00
_cell.angle_gamma   90.00
#
_symmetry.space_group_name_H-M   'P 1'
#
loop_
_entity.id
_entity.type
_entity.pdbx_description
1 polymer ?
#
loop_
_entity_poly.entity_id
_entity_poly.type
_entity_poly.pdbx_seq_one_letter_code
_entity_poly.pdbx_strand_id
1 'polypeptide(L)'
;MSAPFDAVLLVSFGGPQGLDDIRPFLANVLRGRRIPPQRIEEVAHHYELFGGVSPLTAYTMAQAEGLRTQLRGRGLDLPVYVGMRNWTPLLPDVIARMAGDGIRRAIGVTSAAHRSYSSCTQYKQNVLQARESVHAAGLPPVDVTYVGDWHLHDGFLTAVADHVVVARDTLPAHLQAGARLVFTAHSVPATMTGATTYRKQLEVSAAEVARRLGMDDWALVFQSRSGRPEDPWLEPDVNDYLRAEHARGGLDAVILSPIGFVCDHIEVLYDLDHEARATCEELGLPMARASAVNAHPAFIGTLAEMVIRTWETYKGGRPLMLVNPDKPNATELPPPAVSPVR
;
A
#
# COMPACT_ATOMS: atom_id res chain seq x y z
N MET A 1 -16.62 17.22 -27.98
CA MET A 1 -16.49 15.83 -27.51
C MET A 1 -16.61 15.85 -25.99
N SER A 2 -17.40 14.97 -25.38
CA SER A 2 -17.46 14.87 -23.91
C SER A 2 -16.09 14.43 -23.37
N ALA A 3 -15.75 14.86 -22.16
CA ALA A 3 -14.52 14.41 -21.50
C ALA A 3 -14.49 12.87 -21.41
N PRO A 4 -13.32 12.21 -21.52
CA PRO A 4 -13.23 10.75 -21.46
C PRO A 4 -13.54 10.18 -20.07
N PHE A 5 -13.44 11.01 -19.02
CA PHE A 5 -13.69 10.65 -17.62
C PHE A 5 -14.30 11.83 -16.87
N ASP A 6 -15.10 11.51 -15.85
CA ASP A 6 -15.84 12.46 -15.02
C ASP A 6 -15.20 12.64 -13.63
N ALA A 7 -14.41 11.67 -13.16
CA ALA A 7 -13.82 11.68 -11.81
C ALA A 7 -12.57 10.81 -11.68
N VAL A 8 -11.91 10.91 -10.53
CA VAL A 8 -10.89 9.97 -10.04
C VAL A 8 -11.42 9.26 -8.79
N LEU A 9 -11.17 7.95 -8.67
CA LEU A 9 -11.42 7.15 -7.49
C LEU A 9 -10.09 6.61 -6.94
N LEU A 10 -9.64 7.16 -5.81
CA LEU A 10 -8.52 6.64 -5.05
C LEU A 10 -9.03 5.50 -4.14
N VAL A 11 -8.48 4.30 -4.32
CA VAL A 11 -8.87 3.10 -3.58
C VAL A 11 -7.79 2.75 -2.57
N SER A 12 -8.13 2.72 -1.29
CA SER A 12 -7.19 2.41 -0.20
C SER A 12 -7.76 1.41 0.82
N PHE A 13 -6.94 0.98 1.77
CA PHE A 13 -7.32 -0.05 2.74
C PHE A 13 -8.35 0.45 3.76
N GLY A 14 -8.18 1.68 4.24
CA GLY A 14 -8.89 2.24 5.39
C GLY A 14 -8.27 1.81 6.71
N GLY A 15 -8.53 2.55 7.78
CA GLY A 15 -8.07 2.21 9.12
C GLY A 15 -8.93 2.89 10.19
N PRO A 16 -8.98 2.33 11.41
CA PRO A 16 -9.79 2.85 12.50
C PRO A 16 -9.35 4.27 12.88
N GLN A 17 -10.28 5.08 13.36
CA GLN A 17 -10.05 6.49 13.72
C GLN A 17 -10.22 6.74 15.23
N GLY A 18 -10.20 5.68 16.03
CA GLY A 18 -10.30 5.71 17.49
C GLY A 18 -10.43 4.31 18.08
N LEU A 19 -10.39 4.22 19.41
CA LEU A 19 -10.44 2.94 20.12
C LEU A 19 -11.73 2.15 19.82
N ASP A 20 -12.87 2.83 19.75
CA ASP A 20 -14.18 2.22 19.49
C ASP A 20 -14.28 1.65 18.06
N ASP A 21 -13.45 2.13 17.12
CA ASP A 21 -13.43 1.69 15.73
C ASP A 21 -12.66 0.38 15.53
N ILE A 22 -11.75 0.01 16.44
CA ILE A 22 -10.79 -1.08 16.22
C ILE A 22 -11.50 -2.40 15.93
N ARG A 23 -12.40 -2.84 16.82
CA ARG A 23 -13.07 -4.14 16.69
C ARG A 23 -14.01 -4.18 15.49
N PRO A 24 -14.87 -3.17 15.26
CA PRO A 24 -15.66 -3.08 14.02
C PRO A 24 -14.80 -3.10 12.74
N PHE A 25 -13.66 -2.41 12.75
CA PHE A 25 -12.72 -2.42 11.63
C PHE A 25 -12.15 -3.82 11.37
N LEU A 26 -11.67 -4.49 12.43
CA LEU A 26 -11.14 -5.85 12.31
C LEU A 26 -12.24 -6.82 11.84
N ALA A 27 -13.48 -6.66 12.29
CA ALA A 27 -14.61 -7.44 11.79
C ALA A 27 -14.84 -7.27 10.27
N ASN A 28 -14.61 -6.07 9.73
CA ASN A 28 -14.63 -5.84 8.28
C ASN A 28 -13.45 -6.50 7.56
N VAL A 29 -12.22 -6.31 8.07
CA VAL A 29 -11.00 -6.92 7.48
C VAL A 29 -11.10 -8.44 7.44
N LEU A 30 -11.66 -9.04 8.49
CA LEU A 30 -11.77 -10.49 8.67
C LEU A 30 -13.08 -11.08 8.12
N ARG A 31 -13.90 -10.28 7.43
CA ARG A 31 -15.18 -10.75 6.90
C ARG A 31 -15.00 -11.98 6.01
N GLY A 32 -15.73 -13.05 6.34
CA GLY A 32 -15.65 -14.33 5.63
C GLY A 32 -14.44 -15.20 6.00
N ARG A 33 -13.60 -14.77 6.96
CA ARG A 33 -12.48 -15.55 7.49
C ARG A 33 -12.84 -16.11 8.87
N ARG A 34 -12.33 -17.31 9.18
CA ARG A 34 -12.44 -17.93 10.51
C ARG A 34 -11.13 -17.74 11.25
N ILE A 35 -11.05 -16.69 12.05
CA ILE A 35 -9.87 -16.38 12.88
C ILE A 35 -10.24 -16.59 14.36
N PRO A 36 -9.40 -17.25 15.16
CA PRO A 36 -9.64 -17.39 16.60
C PRO A 36 -9.79 -16.02 17.29
N PRO A 37 -10.75 -15.83 18.20
CA PRO A 37 -10.98 -14.55 18.88
C PRO A 37 -9.73 -13.99 19.56
N GLN A 38 -8.88 -14.86 20.13
CA GLN A 38 -7.62 -14.47 20.76
C GLN A 38 -6.70 -13.74 19.79
N ARG A 39 -6.59 -14.23 18.54
CA ARG A 39 -5.77 -13.60 17.51
C ARG A 39 -6.33 -12.24 17.06
N ILE A 40 -7.65 -12.06 17.13
CA ILE A 40 -8.29 -10.78 16.84
C ILE A 40 -7.94 -9.77 17.93
N GLU A 41 -8.00 -10.17 19.19
CA GLU A 41 -7.65 -9.31 20.33
C GLU A 41 -6.15 -8.98 20.38
N GLU A 42 -5.28 -9.92 20.03
CA GLU A 42 -3.84 -9.63 19.84
C GLU A 42 -3.63 -8.48 18.85
N VAL A 43 -4.24 -8.58 17.65
CA VAL A 43 -4.14 -7.52 16.64
C VAL A 43 -4.80 -6.23 17.12
N ALA A 44 -5.93 -6.31 17.83
CA ALA A 44 -6.59 -5.14 18.39
C ALA A 44 -5.69 -4.38 19.36
N HIS A 45 -4.89 -5.10 20.17
CA HIS A 45 -3.93 -4.49 21.08
C HIS A 45 -2.84 -3.69 20.34
N HIS A 46 -2.43 -4.12 19.15
CA HIS A 46 -1.49 -3.34 18.33
C HIS A 46 -2.07 -1.95 18.02
N TYR A 47 -3.36 -1.84 17.69
CA TYR A 47 -4.02 -0.55 17.47
C TYR A 47 -4.14 0.27 18.75
N GLU A 48 -4.42 -0.36 19.89
CA GLU A 48 -4.56 0.32 21.19
C GLU A 48 -3.26 1.00 21.64
N LEU A 49 -2.10 0.36 21.39
CA LEU A 49 -0.78 0.93 21.70
C LEU A 49 -0.54 2.28 21.01
N PHE A 50 -1.21 2.53 19.88
CA PHE A 50 -1.15 3.80 19.14
C PHE A 50 -2.44 4.62 19.26
N GLY A 51 -3.22 4.42 20.33
CA GLY A 51 -4.44 5.19 20.61
C GLY A 51 -5.62 4.88 19.69
N GLY A 52 -5.57 3.79 18.93
CA GLY A 52 -6.64 3.33 18.04
C GLY A 52 -6.80 4.11 16.73
N VAL A 53 -5.95 5.10 16.47
CA VAL A 53 -6.03 5.95 15.27
C VAL A 53 -4.97 5.52 14.26
N SER A 54 -5.38 4.94 13.14
CA SER A 54 -4.49 4.65 12.02
C SER A 54 -4.24 5.90 11.17
N PRO A 55 -2.97 6.30 10.94
CA PRO A 55 -2.67 7.48 10.11
C PRO A 55 -3.01 7.30 8.63
N LEU A 56 -3.26 6.05 8.18
CA LEU A 56 -3.57 5.72 6.79
C LEU A 56 -4.67 6.59 6.20
N THR A 57 -5.80 6.72 6.90
CA THR A 57 -6.95 7.47 6.40
C THR A 57 -6.61 8.94 6.20
N ALA A 58 -5.89 9.55 7.16
CA ALA A 58 -5.48 10.95 7.05
C ALA A 58 -4.53 11.17 5.86
N TYR A 59 -3.53 10.30 5.67
CA TYR A 59 -2.62 10.39 4.53
C TYR A 59 -3.32 10.16 3.19
N THR A 60 -4.22 9.19 3.08
CA THR A 60 -4.99 8.95 1.84
C THR A 60 -5.87 10.15 1.50
N MET A 61 -6.49 10.80 2.49
CA MET A 61 -7.26 12.03 2.25
C MET A 61 -6.37 13.20 1.82
N ALA A 62 -5.18 13.34 2.41
CA ALA A 62 -4.20 14.34 2.00
C ALA A 62 -3.66 14.09 0.58
N GLN A 63 -3.41 12.83 0.21
CA GLN A 63 -3.04 12.43 -1.15
C GLN A 63 -4.14 12.79 -2.14
N ALA A 64 -5.41 12.54 -1.81
CA ALA A 64 -6.56 12.88 -2.66
C ALA A 64 -6.69 14.39 -2.88
N GLU A 65 -6.50 15.19 -1.82
CA GLU A 65 -6.55 16.65 -1.92
C GLU A 65 -5.38 17.22 -2.73
N GLY A 66 -4.17 16.71 -2.50
CA GLY A 66 -2.99 17.07 -3.28
C GLY A 66 -3.15 16.70 -4.75
N LEU A 67 -3.69 15.51 -5.04
CA LEU A 67 -3.99 15.06 -6.39
C LEU A 67 -4.99 15.98 -7.07
N ARG A 68 -6.10 16.31 -6.40
CA ARG A 68 -7.11 17.25 -6.91
C ARG A 68 -6.50 18.61 -7.26
N THR A 69 -5.66 19.13 -6.35
CA THR A 69 -4.96 20.40 -6.56
C THR A 69 -4.03 20.35 -7.77
N GLN A 70 -3.24 19.28 -7.92
CA GLN A 70 -2.34 19.13 -9.07
C GLN A 70 -3.07 18.96 -10.39
N LEU A 71 -4.17 18.18 -10.43
CA LEU A 71 -4.97 18.00 -11.63
C LEU A 71 -5.57 19.33 -12.09
N ARG A 72 -6.19 20.08 -11.17
CA ARG A 72 -6.74 21.41 -11.45
C ARG A 72 -5.66 22.38 -11.94
N GLY A 73 -4.49 22.39 -11.30
CA GLY A 73 -3.35 23.21 -11.73
C GLY A 73 -2.83 22.87 -13.13
N ARG A 74 -3.08 21.64 -13.61
CA ARG A 74 -2.72 21.16 -14.96
C ARG A 74 -3.92 21.20 -15.94
N GLY A 75 -5.00 21.89 -15.57
CA GLY A 75 -6.17 22.11 -16.45
C GLY A 75 -7.19 20.96 -16.50
N LEU A 76 -7.09 19.97 -15.60
CA LEU A 76 -8.08 18.90 -15.45
C LEU A 76 -8.83 19.05 -14.13
N ASP A 77 -10.02 19.63 -14.17
CA ASP A 77 -10.88 19.81 -12.99
C ASP A 77 -11.73 18.56 -12.71
N LEU A 78 -11.06 17.44 -12.37
CA LEU A 78 -11.72 16.19 -12.01
C LEU A 78 -11.94 16.11 -10.49
N PRO A 79 -13.18 15.85 -10.02
CA PRO A 79 -13.40 15.51 -8.62
C PRO A 79 -12.65 14.22 -8.25
N VAL A 80 -12.06 14.19 -7.06
CA VAL A 80 -11.33 13.05 -6.51
C VAL A 80 -12.13 12.47 -5.35
N TYR A 81 -12.54 11.21 -5.48
CA TYR A 81 -13.22 10.44 -4.46
C TYR A 81 -12.25 9.46 -3.80
N VAL A 82 -12.43 9.21 -2.51
CA VAL A 82 -11.67 8.20 -1.76
C VAL A 82 -12.61 7.09 -1.36
N GLY A 83 -12.33 5.87 -1.78
CA GLY A 83 -13.07 4.67 -1.42
C GLY A 83 -12.19 3.66 -0.69
N MET A 84 -12.56 3.33 0.53
CA MET A 84 -11.81 2.44 1.39
C MET A 84 -12.38 1.03 1.36
N ARG A 85 -11.52 0.02 1.50
CA ARG A 85 -11.90 -1.39 1.47
C ARG A 85 -12.54 -1.85 2.78
N ASN A 86 -11.97 -1.45 3.92
CA ASN A 86 -12.30 -2.03 5.22
C ASN A 86 -12.81 -1.03 6.26
N TRP A 87 -12.67 0.28 6.01
CA TRP A 87 -13.17 1.33 6.90
C TRP A 87 -13.83 2.46 6.15
N THR A 88 -14.45 3.41 6.84
CA THR A 88 -15.11 4.56 6.20
C THR A 88 -14.08 5.56 5.63
N PRO A 89 -14.37 6.23 4.50
CA PRO A 89 -15.57 6.09 3.66
C PRO A 89 -15.52 4.81 2.80
N LEU A 90 -16.50 3.92 2.98
CA LEU A 90 -16.48 2.59 2.36
C LEU A 90 -16.75 2.66 0.85
N LEU A 91 -16.10 1.78 0.09
CA LEU A 91 -16.25 1.69 -1.37
C LEU A 91 -17.72 1.67 -1.85
N PRO A 92 -18.65 0.87 -1.31
CA PRO A 92 -20.05 0.89 -1.74
C PRO A 92 -20.72 2.26 -1.56
N ASP A 93 -20.49 2.93 -0.42
CA ASP A 93 -21.08 4.24 -0.12
C ASP A 93 -20.53 5.31 -1.07
N VAL A 94 -19.23 5.25 -1.34
CA VAL A 94 -18.55 6.21 -2.22
C VAL A 94 -18.99 6.02 -3.68
N ILE A 95 -19.13 4.79 -4.16
CA ILE A 95 -19.62 4.53 -5.52
C ILE A 95 -21.10 4.91 -5.65
N ALA A 96 -21.93 4.67 -4.62
CA ALA A 96 -23.33 5.13 -4.60
C ALA A 96 -23.40 6.67 -4.69
N ARG A 97 -22.55 7.36 -3.92
CA ARG A 97 -22.42 8.82 -3.99
C ARG A 97 -21.97 9.28 -5.38
N MET A 98 -20.93 8.68 -5.95
CA MET A 98 -20.47 8.99 -7.32
C MET A 98 -21.61 8.83 -8.34
N ALA A 99 -22.41 7.76 -8.23
CA ALA A 99 -23.56 7.54 -9.11
C ALA A 99 -24.62 8.66 -8.95
N GLY A 100 -24.91 9.06 -7.72
CA GLY A 100 -25.81 10.17 -7.39
C GLY A 100 -25.31 11.53 -7.88
N ASP A 101 -24.00 11.76 -7.81
CA ASP A 101 -23.31 12.97 -8.30
C ASP A 101 -23.21 13.00 -9.84
N GLY A 102 -23.79 12.01 -10.54
CA GLY A 102 -23.84 11.95 -12.00
C GLY A 102 -22.59 11.36 -12.67
N ILE A 103 -21.63 10.86 -11.88
CA ILE A 103 -20.39 10.24 -12.39
C ILE A 103 -20.73 8.93 -13.10
N ARG A 104 -20.18 8.71 -14.30
CA ARG A 104 -20.37 7.47 -15.07
C ARG A 104 -19.06 6.80 -15.44
N ARG A 105 -17.97 7.57 -15.57
CA ARG A 105 -16.64 7.07 -15.90
C ARG A 105 -15.60 7.66 -14.97
N ALA A 106 -14.96 6.83 -14.16
CA ALA A 106 -13.90 7.24 -13.23
C ALA A 106 -12.55 6.60 -13.58
N ILE A 107 -11.47 7.31 -13.29
CA ILE A 107 -10.11 6.76 -13.29
C ILE A 107 -9.83 6.18 -11.91
N GLY A 108 -9.55 4.88 -11.82
CA GLY A 108 -9.22 4.19 -10.58
C GLY A 108 -7.72 4.21 -10.29
N VAL A 109 -7.34 4.54 -9.06
CA VAL A 109 -5.96 4.49 -8.58
C VAL A 109 -5.92 3.66 -7.30
N THR A 110 -5.22 2.53 -7.29
CA THR A 110 -5.06 1.68 -6.10
C THR A 110 -3.84 2.12 -5.31
N SER A 111 -3.95 2.17 -3.97
CA SER A 111 -2.86 2.55 -3.06
C SER A 111 -1.80 1.43 -2.87
N ALA A 112 -1.40 0.80 -3.97
CA ALA A 112 -0.44 -0.31 -3.99
C ALA A 112 0.43 -0.22 -5.25
N ALA A 113 1.75 -0.11 -5.04
CA ALA A 113 2.72 0.05 -6.12
C ALA A 113 3.06 -1.29 -6.78
N HIS A 114 3.35 -2.29 -5.95
CA HIS A 114 3.87 -3.59 -6.38
C HIS A 114 2.75 -4.63 -6.47
N ARG A 115 2.74 -5.44 -7.52
CA ARG A 115 1.64 -6.35 -7.88
C ARG A 115 1.72 -7.71 -7.20
N SER A 116 0.66 -8.04 -6.48
CA SER A 116 0.24 -9.36 -6.06
C SER A 116 -1.29 -9.43 -6.13
N TYR A 117 -1.86 -10.62 -5.92
CA TYR A 117 -3.31 -10.73 -5.77
C TYR A 117 -3.85 -9.76 -4.70
N SER A 118 -3.25 -9.74 -3.51
CA SER A 118 -3.72 -8.92 -2.37
C SER A 118 -3.54 -7.42 -2.56
N SER A 119 -2.53 -7.00 -3.34
CA SER A 119 -2.19 -5.59 -3.51
C SER A 119 -2.91 -4.92 -4.68
N CYS A 120 -3.23 -5.66 -5.75
CA CYS A 120 -3.86 -5.09 -6.95
C CYS A 120 -5.19 -5.75 -7.30
N THR A 121 -5.21 -7.07 -7.46
CA THR A 121 -6.40 -7.79 -7.94
C THR A 121 -7.56 -7.68 -6.96
N GLN A 122 -7.29 -7.85 -5.67
CA GLN A 122 -8.30 -7.77 -4.62
C GLN A 122 -8.91 -6.37 -4.51
N TYR A 123 -8.12 -5.30 -4.70
CA TYR A 123 -8.63 -3.93 -4.75
C TYR A 123 -9.64 -3.77 -5.89
N LYS A 124 -9.30 -4.26 -7.09
CA LYS A 124 -10.20 -4.19 -8.26
C LYS A 124 -11.47 -5.02 -8.05
N GLN A 125 -11.36 -6.18 -7.42
CA GLN A 125 -12.52 -7.01 -7.05
C GLN A 125 -13.42 -6.32 -6.02
N ASN A 126 -12.86 -5.63 -5.02
CA ASN A 126 -13.67 -4.87 -4.06
C ASN A 126 -14.43 -3.72 -4.75
N VAL A 127 -13.82 -3.04 -5.71
CA VAL A 127 -14.52 -2.04 -6.54
C VAL A 127 -15.62 -2.69 -7.38
N LEU A 128 -15.35 -3.84 -8.00
CA LEU A 128 -16.36 -4.58 -8.78
C LEU A 128 -17.57 -4.97 -7.92
N GLN A 129 -17.34 -5.56 -6.75
CA GLN A 129 -18.39 -5.92 -5.79
C GLN A 129 -19.19 -4.70 -5.32
N ALA A 130 -18.52 -3.58 -5.08
CA ALA A 130 -19.18 -2.33 -4.71
C ALA A 130 -20.06 -1.80 -5.87
N ARG A 131 -19.58 -1.86 -7.13
CA ARG A 131 -20.38 -1.50 -8.32
C ARG A 131 -21.61 -2.40 -8.49
N GLU A 132 -21.45 -3.72 -8.30
CA GLU A 132 -22.55 -4.68 -8.36
C GLU A 132 -23.61 -4.39 -7.28
N SER A 133 -23.17 -4.07 -6.07
CA SER A 133 -24.07 -3.70 -4.95
C SER A 133 -24.86 -2.42 -5.25
N VAL A 134 -24.19 -1.40 -5.78
CA VAL A 134 -24.81 -0.13 -6.19
C VAL A 134 -25.79 -0.32 -7.34
N HIS A 135 -25.44 -1.17 -8.32
CA HIS A 135 -26.34 -1.52 -9.42
C HIS A 135 -27.58 -2.28 -8.94
N ALA A 136 -27.41 -3.23 -8.02
CA ALA A 136 -28.52 -3.97 -7.41
C ALA A 136 -29.47 -3.05 -6.62
N ALA A 137 -28.98 -1.93 -6.08
CA ALA A 137 -29.77 -0.88 -5.46
C ALA A 137 -30.49 0.05 -6.46
N GLY A 138 -30.40 -0.21 -7.77
CA GLY A 138 -31.07 0.55 -8.82
C GLY A 138 -30.37 1.86 -9.20
N LEU A 139 -29.14 2.10 -8.73
CA LEU A 139 -28.38 3.28 -9.08
C LEU A 139 -27.66 3.11 -10.44
N PRO A 140 -27.44 4.21 -11.18
CA PRO A 140 -26.70 4.16 -12.44
C PRO A 140 -25.28 3.59 -12.28
N PRO A 141 -24.77 2.83 -13.26
CA PRO A 141 -23.44 2.24 -13.18
C PRO A 141 -22.34 3.32 -13.26
N VAL A 142 -21.26 3.08 -12.53
CA VAL A 142 -20.01 3.86 -12.59
C VAL A 142 -18.92 2.93 -13.13
N ASP A 143 -18.42 3.19 -14.34
CA ASP A 143 -17.31 2.45 -14.93
C ASP A 143 -15.98 2.95 -14.41
N VAL A 144 -15.07 2.04 -14.04
CA VAL A 144 -13.76 2.39 -13.48
C VAL A 144 -12.66 1.87 -14.41
N THR A 145 -11.81 2.78 -14.90
CA THR A 145 -10.61 2.45 -15.69
C THR A 145 -9.38 2.70 -14.84
N TYR A 146 -8.53 1.69 -14.65
CA TYR A 146 -7.37 1.80 -13.76
C TYR A 146 -6.15 2.39 -14.47
N VAL A 147 -5.36 3.15 -13.72
CA VAL A 147 -4.01 3.56 -14.14
C VAL A 147 -3.09 2.32 -14.30
N GLY A 148 -2.01 2.48 -15.07
CA GLY A 148 -0.98 1.46 -15.25
C GLY A 148 -0.04 1.33 -14.04
N ASP A 149 1.07 0.60 -14.23
CA ASP A 149 2.10 0.45 -13.19
C ASP A 149 2.86 1.75 -12.93
N TRP A 150 3.20 1.97 -11.67
CA TRP A 150 3.90 3.17 -11.22
C TRP A 150 4.98 2.92 -10.16
N HIS A 151 5.33 1.66 -9.87
CA HIS A 151 6.34 1.33 -8.85
C HIS A 151 7.77 1.82 -9.19
N LEU A 152 8.05 2.14 -10.47
CA LEU A 152 9.30 2.78 -10.92
C LEU A 152 9.11 4.24 -11.35
N HIS A 153 7.97 4.84 -11.00
CA HIS A 153 7.74 6.23 -11.33
C HIS A 153 8.69 7.12 -10.53
N ASP A 154 9.28 8.11 -11.20
CA ASP A 154 10.36 8.92 -10.65
C ASP A 154 9.97 9.62 -9.34
N GLY A 155 8.76 10.18 -9.28
CA GLY A 155 8.25 10.83 -8.08
C GLY A 155 7.99 9.90 -6.89
N PHE A 156 7.67 8.62 -7.13
CA PHE A 156 7.53 7.61 -6.06
C PHE A 156 8.91 7.25 -5.50
N LEU A 157 9.86 6.94 -6.38
CA LEU A 157 11.23 6.59 -5.99
C LEU A 157 11.94 7.76 -5.28
N THR A 158 11.69 8.99 -5.73
CA THR A 158 12.18 10.21 -5.07
C THR A 158 11.60 10.37 -3.67
N ALA A 159 10.29 10.19 -3.50
CA ALA A 159 9.67 10.28 -2.18
C ALA A 159 10.24 9.24 -1.18
N VAL A 160 10.49 8.01 -1.64
CA VAL A 160 11.14 6.99 -0.80
C VAL A 160 12.57 7.42 -0.45
N ALA A 161 13.36 7.86 -1.44
CA ALA A 161 14.73 8.31 -1.22
C ALA A 161 14.80 9.49 -0.24
N ASP A 162 13.93 10.49 -0.38
CA ASP A 162 13.88 11.67 0.50
C ASP A 162 13.59 11.24 1.96
N HIS A 163 12.64 10.31 2.17
CA HIS A 163 12.36 9.80 3.51
C HIS A 163 13.50 8.95 4.09
N VAL A 164 14.26 8.22 3.27
CA VAL A 164 15.47 7.53 3.70
C VAL A 164 16.54 8.52 4.16
N VAL A 165 16.74 9.63 3.43
CA VAL A 165 17.68 10.69 3.84
C VAL A 165 17.25 11.30 5.17
N VAL A 166 15.98 11.67 5.31
CA VAL A 166 15.46 12.21 6.58
C VAL A 166 15.68 11.24 7.74
N ALA A 167 15.45 9.94 7.55
CA ALA A 167 15.70 8.95 8.59
C ALA A 167 17.19 8.80 8.90
N ARG A 168 18.05 8.71 7.89
CA ARG A 168 19.50 8.63 8.07
C ARG A 168 20.02 9.80 8.91
N ASP A 169 19.53 11.00 8.66
CA ASP A 169 19.99 12.22 9.34
C ASP A 169 19.63 12.23 10.85
N THR A 170 18.73 11.33 11.30
CA THR A 170 18.44 11.11 12.73
C THR A 170 19.45 10.21 13.45
N LEU A 171 20.26 9.44 12.71
CA LEU A 171 21.32 8.61 13.29
C LEU A 171 22.50 9.50 13.75
N PRO A 172 23.29 9.05 14.74
CA PRO A 172 24.55 9.69 15.08
C PRO A 172 25.44 9.90 13.86
N ALA A 173 26.02 11.09 13.69
CA ALA A 173 26.75 11.49 12.47
C ALA A 173 27.84 10.49 12.03
N HIS A 174 28.51 9.84 12.99
CA HIS A 174 29.56 8.86 12.71
C HIS A 174 29.03 7.52 12.16
N LEU A 175 27.73 7.25 12.28
CA LEU A 175 27.07 6.03 11.80
C LEU A 175 26.33 6.24 10.48
N GLN A 176 25.99 7.48 10.11
CA GLN A 176 25.14 7.78 8.96
C GLN A 176 25.65 7.20 7.64
N ALA A 177 26.97 7.26 7.40
CA ALA A 177 27.59 6.75 6.17
C ALA A 177 27.73 5.23 6.13
N GLY A 178 27.79 4.57 7.30
CA GLY A 178 27.92 3.11 7.42
C GLY A 178 26.61 2.39 7.68
N ALA A 179 25.50 3.11 7.82
CA ALA A 179 24.19 2.52 8.11
C ALA A 179 23.69 1.72 6.89
N ARG A 180 23.33 0.45 7.11
CA ARG A 180 22.74 -0.40 6.08
C ARG A 180 21.31 0.03 5.80
N LEU A 181 20.95 0.11 4.51
CA LEU A 181 19.56 0.38 4.11
C LEU A 181 18.77 -0.92 4.01
N VAL A 182 17.73 -1.05 4.83
CA VAL A 182 16.88 -2.26 4.86
C VAL A 182 15.48 -1.89 4.41
N PHE A 183 15.14 -2.26 3.19
CA PHE A 183 13.80 -2.09 2.65
C PHE A 183 12.85 -3.14 3.24
N THR A 184 11.68 -2.72 3.70
CA THR A 184 10.66 -3.62 4.25
C THR A 184 9.38 -3.60 3.41
N ALA A 185 8.71 -4.74 3.36
CA ALA A 185 7.42 -4.92 2.70
C ALA A 185 6.59 -5.98 3.42
N HIS A 186 5.27 -5.93 3.29
CA HIS A 186 4.41 -6.98 3.83
C HIS A 186 4.75 -8.33 3.20
N SER A 187 4.98 -9.36 4.01
CA SER A 187 5.21 -10.71 3.54
C SER A 187 3.92 -11.27 2.91
N VAL A 188 4.03 -12.06 1.85
CA VAL A 188 2.87 -12.79 1.31
C VAL A 188 3.19 -14.28 1.32
N PRO A 189 2.17 -15.17 1.41
CA PRO A 189 2.37 -16.59 1.19
C PRO A 189 3.14 -16.81 -0.13
N ALA A 190 4.17 -17.66 -0.11
CA ALA A 190 4.98 -17.95 -1.29
C ALA A 190 4.13 -18.61 -2.40
N THR A 191 3.04 -19.26 -2.02
CA THR A 191 2.03 -19.85 -2.93
C THR A 191 1.02 -18.83 -3.43
N MET A 192 1.03 -17.59 -2.93
CA MET A 192 0.13 -16.54 -3.40
C MET A 192 0.45 -16.22 -4.85
N THR A 193 -0.60 -16.17 -5.64
CA THR A 193 -0.49 -15.80 -7.02
C THR A 193 0.04 -14.37 -7.16
N GLY A 194 1.11 -14.22 -7.94
CA GLY A 194 1.85 -12.97 -8.10
C GLY A 194 2.96 -12.74 -7.06
N ALA A 195 3.21 -13.64 -6.09
CA ALA A 195 4.27 -13.48 -5.09
C ALA A 195 5.67 -13.26 -5.71
N THR A 196 6.02 -14.00 -6.76
CA THR A 196 7.28 -13.81 -7.50
C THR A 196 7.36 -12.45 -8.17
N THR A 197 6.27 -12.00 -8.79
CA THR A 197 6.20 -10.67 -9.44
C THR A 197 6.31 -9.56 -8.40
N TYR A 198 5.59 -9.70 -7.28
CA TYR A 198 5.63 -8.78 -6.16
C TYR A 198 7.05 -8.59 -5.64
N ARG A 199 7.72 -9.71 -5.31
CA ARG A 199 9.12 -9.70 -4.87
C ARG A 199 10.04 -9.03 -5.89
N LYS A 200 9.93 -9.41 -7.17
CA LYS A 200 10.79 -8.83 -8.23
C LYS A 200 10.56 -7.32 -8.38
N GLN A 201 9.31 -6.86 -8.33
CA GLN A 201 9.02 -5.42 -8.42
C GLN A 201 9.56 -4.66 -7.20
N LEU A 202 9.48 -5.24 -6.00
CA LEU A 202 10.09 -4.68 -4.79
C LEU A 202 11.62 -4.59 -4.95
N GLU A 203 12.28 -5.68 -5.35
CA GLU A 203 13.74 -5.72 -5.56
C GLU A 203 14.21 -4.66 -6.57
N VAL A 204 13.50 -4.51 -7.70
CA VAL A 204 13.85 -3.50 -8.71
C VAL A 204 13.63 -2.08 -8.17
N SER A 205 12.55 -1.84 -7.40
CA SER A 205 12.28 -0.53 -6.82
C SER A 205 13.30 -0.17 -5.74
N ALA A 206 13.63 -1.14 -4.87
CA ALA A 206 14.65 -1.02 -3.82
C ALA A 206 16.03 -0.72 -4.42
N ALA A 207 16.45 -1.48 -5.43
CA ALA A 207 17.72 -1.26 -6.12
C ALA A 207 17.79 0.12 -6.77
N GLU A 208 16.70 0.62 -7.35
CA GLU A 208 16.67 1.96 -7.95
C GLU A 208 16.73 3.08 -6.91
N VAL A 209 16.05 2.93 -5.77
CA VAL A 209 16.17 3.89 -4.64
C VAL A 209 17.60 3.87 -4.07
N ALA A 210 18.15 2.68 -3.82
CA ALA A 210 19.52 2.50 -3.33
C ALA A 210 20.54 3.16 -4.26
N ARG A 211 20.39 2.96 -5.58
CA ARG A 211 21.23 3.60 -6.61
C ARG A 211 21.15 5.13 -6.58
N ARG A 212 19.97 5.71 -6.38
CA ARG A 212 19.79 7.18 -6.26
C ARG A 212 20.50 7.74 -5.04
N LEU A 213 20.54 6.98 -3.96
CA LEU A 213 21.17 7.35 -2.69
C LEU A 213 22.69 7.07 -2.66
N GLY A 214 23.22 6.33 -3.64
CA GLY A 214 24.60 5.86 -3.63
C GLY A 214 24.88 4.85 -2.50
N MET A 215 23.86 4.08 -2.09
CA MET A 215 23.97 3.09 -1.01
C MET A 215 24.00 1.69 -1.61
N ASP A 216 25.18 1.09 -1.71
CA ASP A 216 25.34 -0.26 -2.26
C ASP A 216 25.05 -1.37 -1.22
N ASP A 217 25.14 -1.05 0.07
CA ASP A 217 24.81 -1.97 1.16
C ASP A 217 23.33 -1.87 1.53
N TRP A 218 22.52 -2.73 0.93
CA TRP A 218 21.09 -2.80 1.20
C TRP A 218 20.53 -4.22 1.17
N ALA A 219 19.37 -4.40 1.80
CA ALA A 219 18.61 -5.64 1.77
C ALA A 219 17.12 -5.38 1.58
N LEU A 220 16.41 -6.37 1.02
CA LEU A 220 14.95 -6.45 1.03
C LEU A 220 14.53 -7.54 2.02
N VAL A 221 13.71 -7.16 2.99
CA VAL A 221 13.17 -8.04 4.02
C VAL A 221 11.65 -7.87 4.11
N PHE A 222 10.99 -8.78 4.82
CA PHE A 222 9.55 -8.81 4.93
C PHE A 222 9.09 -8.70 6.38
N GLN A 223 7.84 -8.29 6.57
CA GLN A 223 7.21 -8.11 7.87
C GLN A 223 5.75 -8.59 7.82
N SER A 224 5.07 -8.54 8.95
CA SER A 224 3.61 -8.78 9.05
C SER A 224 3.16 -10.17 8.56
N ARG A 225 3.96 -11.21 8.79
CA ARG A 225 3.55 -12.59 8.49
C ARG A 225 2.35 -12.99 9.36
N SER A 226 1.24 -13.35 8.72
CA SER A 226 -0.04 -13.60 9.40
C SER A 226 -0.60 -15.02 9.25
N GLY A 227 0.26 -16.02 9.03
CA GLY A 227 -0.11 -17.43 8.78
C GLY A 227 0.48 -18.41 9.78
N ARG A 228 0.29 -19.72 9.56
CA ARG A 228 0.91 -20.72 10.43
C ARG A 228 2.44 -20.71 10.25
N PRO A 229 3.24 -21.01 11.29
CA PRO A 229 4.70 -21.07 11.19
C PRO A 229 5.23 -22.02 10.10
N GLU A 230 4.47 -23.04 9.73
CA GLU A 230 4.81 -23.99 8.66
C GLU A 230 4.44 -23.54 7.24
N ASP A 231 3.53 -22.58 7.08
CA ASP A 231 3.17 -22.09 5.75
C ASP A 231 4.36 -21.31 5.17
N PRO A 232 4.78 -21.54 3.92
CA PRO A 232 5.89 -20.79 3.33
C PRO A 232 5.44 -19.36 2.98
N TRP A 233 6.15 -18.36 3.49
CA TRP A 233 5.94 -16.93 3.22
C TRP A 233 7.22 -16.34 2.61
N LEU A 234 7.14 -15.10 2.12
CA LEU A 234 8.33 -14.39 1.68
C LEU A 234 9.23 -14.05 2.88
N GLU A 235 10.52 -14.32 2.70
CA GLU A 235 11.58 -14.26 3.70
C GLU A 235 12.77 -13.45 3.17
N PRO A 236 13.65 -12.94 4.05
CA PRO A 236 13.64 -13.11 5.52
C PRO A 236 12.65 -12.17 6.22
N ASP A 237 12.23 -12.54 7.44
CA ASP A 237 11.57 -11.62 8.38
C ASP A 237 12.55 -10.53 8.84
N VAL A 238 12.05 -9.32 9.10
CA VAL A 238 12.85 -8.18 9.52
C VAL A 238 13.62 -8.43 10.82
N ASN A 239 13.00 -9.04 11.84
CA ASN A 239 13.66 -9.31 13.12
C ASN A 239 14.69 -10.43 12.98
N ASP A 240 14.35 -11.50 12.25
CA ASP A 240 15.26 -12.61 11.99
C ASP A 240 16.50 -12.14 11.21
N TYR A 241 16.30 -11.29 10.19
CA TYR A 241 17.37 -10.67 9.42
C TYR A 241 18.29 -9.82 10.31
N LEU A 242 17.73 -8.92 11.12
CA LEU A 242 18.50 -8.04 11.99
C LEU A 242 19.38 -8.85 12.97
N ARG A 243 18.82 -9.88 13.60
CA ARG A 243 19.58 -10.76 14.52
C ARG A 243 20.68 -11.53 13.81
N ALA A 244 20.39 -12.10 12.64
CA ALA A 244 21.35 -12.90 11.89
C ALA A 244 22.52 -12.06 11.36
N GLU A 245 22.26 -10.88 10.82
CA GLU A 245 23.30 -9.99 10.28
C GLU A 245 24.12 -9.31 11.39
N HIS A 246 23.50 -8.93 12.51
CA HIS A 246 24.22 -8.43 13.67
C HIS A 246 25.17 -9.50 14.24
N ALA A 247 24.72 -10.77 14.34
CA ALA A 247 25.57 -11.87 14.80
C ALA A 247 26.78 -12.14 13.88
N ARG A 248 26.70 -11.76 12.60
CA ARG A 248 27.82 -11.81 11.64
C ARG A 248 28.79 -10.63 11.78
N GLY A 249 28.47 -9.65 12.62
CA GLY A 249 29.25 -8.41 12.79
C GLY A 249 29.07 -7.42 11.64
N GLY A 250 28.01 -7.56 10.84
CA GLY A 250 27.83 -6.81 9.60
C GLY A 250 26.98 -5.53 9.71
N LEU A 251 26.55 -5.14 10.92
CA LEU A 251 25.62 -4.03 11.13
C LEU A 251 26.13 -3.06 12.21
N ASP A 252 26.58 -1.87 11.80
CA ASP A 252 26.91 -0.76 12.72
C ASP A 252 25.69 0.13 13.02
N ALA A 253 24.77 0.26 12.05
CA ALA A 253 23.48 0.91 12.16
C ALA A 253 22.56 0.46 11.02
N VAL A 254 21.25 0.65 11.16
CA VAL A 254 20.26 0.32 10.13
C VAL A 254 19.26 1.44 9.88
N ILE A 255 18.86 1.59 8.63
CA ILE A 255 17.75 2.45 8.21
C ILE A 255 16.64 1.54 7.65
N LEU A 256 15.52 1.44 8.36
CA LEU A 256 14.36 0.68 7.87
C LEU A 256 13.48 1.56 6.98
N SER A 257 13.17 1.08 5.76
CA SER A 257 12.39 1.83 4.76
C SER A 257 11.19 1.02 4.24
N PRO A 258 9.95 1.35 4.60
CA PRO A 258 8.75 0.58 4.25
C PRO A 258 8.30 0.79 2.80
N ILE A 259 9.11 0.37 1.83
CA ILE A 259 8.87 0.57 0.38
C ILE A 259 7.62 -0.16 -0.13
N GLY A 260 7.17 -1.21 0.57
CA GLY A 260 5.97 -1.96 0.21
C GLY A 260 4.65 -1.22 0.46
N PHE A 261 4.68 -0.04 1.08
CA PHE A 261 3.49 0.71 1.48
C PHE A 261 3.55 2.18 1.04
N VAL A 262 2.37 2.78 0.82
CA VAL A 262 2.28 4.20 0.46
C VAL A 262 1.90 5.13 1.61
N CYS A 263 1.34 4.59 2.68
CA CYS A 263 1.00 5.34 3.89
C CYS A 263 1.56 4.60 5.10
N ASP A 264 2.10 5.35 6.06
CA ASP A 264 2.28 4.84 7.41
C ASP A 264 0.89 4.41 7.93
N HIS A 265 0.87 3.28 8.62
CA HIS A 265 -0.32 2.67 9.19
C HIS A 265 0.11 1.74 10.33
N ILE A 266 -0.86 1.29 11.12
CA ILE A 266 -0.58 0.62 12.40
C ILE A 266 0.30 -0.62 12.27
N GLU A 267 0.16 -1.40 11.20
CA GLU A 267 1.00 -2.57 10.97
C GLU A 267 2.48 -2.18 10.75
N VAL A 268 2.76 -1.15 9.94
CA VAL A 268 4.13 -0.61 9.81
C VAL A 268 4.65 -0.02 11.12
N LEU A 269 3.82 0.75 11.84
CA LEU A 269 4.23 1.36 13.11
C LEU A 269 4.50 0.30 14.18
N TYR A 270 3.67 -0.74 14.27
CA TYR A 270 3.88 -1.82 15.22
C TYR A 270 5.12 -2.65 14.83
N ASP A 271 5.19 -3.15 13.60
CA ASP A 271 6.29 -4.01 13.18
C ASP A 271 7.65 -3.29 13.25
N LEU A 272 7.71 -2.00 12.89
CA LEU A 272 8.97 -1.28 12.80
C LEU A 272 9.27 -0.41 14.02
N ASP A 273 8.30 0.36 14.53
CA ASP A 273 8.53 1.26 15.67
C ASP A 273 8.39 0.56 17.03
N HIS A 274 7.80 -0.64 17.08
CA HIS A 274 7.71 -1.45 18.29
C HIS A 274 8.58 -2.71 18.22
N GLU A 275 8.30 -3.66 17.33
CA GLU A 275 8.99 -4.96 17.33
C GLU A 275 10.44 -4.87 16.84
N ALA A 276 10.67 -4.34 15.64
CA ALA A 276 12.04 -4.20 15.10
C ALA A 276 12.88 -3.22 15.94
N ARG A 277 12.26 -2.18 16.50
CA ARG A 277 12.91 -1.28 17.47
C ARG A 277 13.37 -2.04 18.71
N ALA A 278 12.50 -2.85 19.31
CA ALA A 278 12.87 -3.66 20.47
C ALA A 278 14.01 -4.63 20.15
N THR A 279 13.97 -5.29 18.98
CA THR A 279 15.08 -6.13 18.52
C THR A 279 16.38 -5.34 18.37
N CYS A 280 16.35 -4.15 17.79
CA CYS A 280 17.52 -3.29 17.69
C CYS A 280 18.07 -2.86 19.06
N GLU A 281 17.19 -2.51 20.01
CA GLU A 281 17.57 -2.15 21.38
C GLU A 281 18.24 -3.30 22.13
N GLU A 282 17.70 -4.52 22.01
CA GLU A 282 18.31 -5.73 22.59
C GLU A 282 19.71 -6.02 22.04
N LEU A 283 19.93 -5.73 20.76
CA LEU A 283 21.21 -5.94 20.08
C LEU A 283 22.19 -4.78 20.31
N GLY A 284 21.73 -3.64 20.85
CA GLY A 284 22.51 -2.41 20.90
C GLY A 284 22.77 -1.80 19.53
N LEU A 285 21.91 -2.07 18.55
CA LEU A 285 22.02 -1.65 17.14
C LEU A 285 21.28 -0.32 16.92
N PRO A 286 21.98 0.78 16.60
CA PRO A 286 21.34 2.05 16.24
C PRO A 286 20.45 1.93 15.01
N MET A 287 19.24 2.45 15.12
CA MET A 287 18.19 2.27 14.12
C MET A 287 17.46 3.59 13.84
N ALA A 288 17.23 3.86 12.56
CA ALA A 288 16.29 4.88 12.11
C ALA A 288 15.22 4.26 11.22
N ARG A 289 13.99 4.79 11.28
CA ARG A 289 12.87 4.35 10.45
C ARG A 289 12.42 5.49 9.54
N ALA A 290 12.47 5.25 8.24
CA ALA A 290 11.93 6.13 7.22
C ALA A 290 10.41 6.02 7.15
N SER A 291 9.75 7.13 6.84
CA SER A 291 8.32 7.13 6.54
C SER A 291 8.03 6.46 5.21
N ALA A 292 6.85 5.82 5.11
CA ALA A 292 6.27 5.58 3.80
C ALA A 292 6.10 6.92 3.04
N VAL A 293 5.82 6.86 1.74
CA VAL A 293 5.73 8.09 0.92
C VAL A 293 4.63 9.07 1.37
N ASN A 294 3.64 8.62 2.15
CA ASN A 294 2.62 9.45 2.78
C ASN A 294 2.05 10.50 1.80
N ALA A 295 1.96 11.76 2.19
CA ALA A 295 1.52 12.86 1.33
C ALA A 295 2.70 13.60 0.66
N HIS A 296 3.81 12.91 0.37
CA HIS A 296 4.99 13.55 -0.23
C HIS A 296 4.64 14.20 -1.58
N PRO A 297 5.05 15.45 -1.84
CA PRO A 297 4.69 16.16 -3.08
C PRO A 297 5.10 15.44 -4.36
N ALA A 298 6.27 14.78 -4.38
CA ALA A 298 6.72 14.00 -5.54
C ALA A 298 5.85 12.75 -5.79
N PHE A 299 5.33 12.12 -4.72
CA PHE A 299 4.41 11.01 -4.86
C PHE A 299 3.04 11.47 -5.36
N ILE A 300 2.52 12.59 -4.85
CA ILE A 300 1.28 13.20 -5.38
C ILE A 300 1.46 13.54 -6.86
N GLY A 301 2.65 14.02 -7.27
CA GLY A 301 3.00 14.23 -8.68
C GLY A 301 2.88 12.96 -9.52
N THR A 302 3.38 11.83 -9.00
CA THR A 302 3.20 10.50 -9.62
C THR A 302 1.73 10.18 -9.83
N LEU A 303 0.88 10.36 -8.81
CA LEU A 303 -0.56 10.09 -8.93
C LEU A 303 -1.20 10.96 -10.04
N ALA A 304 -0.86 12.25 -10.08
CA ALA A 304 -1.38 13.18 -11.08
C ALA A 304 -0.95 12.78 -12.50
N GLU A 305 0.31 12.41 -12.69
CA GLU A 305 0.83 11.99 -13.99
C GLU A 305 0.19 10.69 -14.49
N MET A 306 -0.03 9.74 -13.60
CA MET A 306 -0.72 8.50 -13.94
C MET A 306 -2.18 8.75 -14.37
N VAL A 307 -2.88 9.64 -13.67
CA VAL A 307 -4.24 10.06 -14.03
C VAL A 307 -4.26 10.79 -15.37
N ILE A 308 -3.39 11.79 -15.56
CA ILE A 308 -3.30 12.58 -16.81
C ILE A 308 -2.96 11.69 -18.00
N ARG A 309 -1.97 10.80 -17.85
CA ARG A 309 -1.58 9.86 -18.90
C ARG A 309 -2.76 8.98 -19.31
N THR A 310 -3.52 8.49 -18.33
CA THR A 310 -4.73 7.70 -18.57
C THR A 310 -5.80 8.53 -19.28
N TRP A 311 -6.02 9.76 -18.83
CA TRP A 311 -7.00 10.67 -19.44
C TRP A 311 -6.67 10.98 -20.91
N GLU A 312 -5.43 11.36 -21.21
CA GLU A 312 -4.96 11.67 -22.57
C GLU A 312 -5.03 10.43 -23.48
N THR A 313 -4.71 9.24 -22.96
CA THR A 313 -4.82 7.98 -23.72
C THR A 313 -6.23 7.74 -24.23
N TYR A 314 -7.27 8.07 -23.44
CA TYR A 314 -8.67 7.87 -23.82
C TYR A 314 -9.31 9.06 -24.53
N LYS A 315 -8.67 10.23 -24.51
CA LYS A 315 -9.11 11.41 -25.26
C LYS A 315 -9.07 11.18 -26.77
N GLY A 316 -8.07 10.43 -27.25
CA GLY A 316 -7.91 10.05 -28.66
C GLY A 316 -8.81 8.90 -29.14
N GLY A 317 -9.66 8.36 -28.26
CA GLY A 317 -10.49 7.17 -28.52
C GLY A 317 -10.20 6.05 -27.52
N ARG A 318 -11.03 5.02 -27.48
CA ARG A 318 -10.78 3.84 -26.64
C ARG A 318 -9.66 3.01 -27.27
N PRO A 319 -8.52 2.76 -26.59
CA PRO A 319 -7.50 1.85 -27.09
C PRO A 319 -8.11 0.48 -27.41
N LEU A 320 -7.66 -0.15 -28.51
CA LEU A 320 -8.05 -1.52 -28.83
C LEU A 320 -7.59 -2.45 -27.69
N MET A 321 -8.55 -3.09 -27.04
CA MET A 321 -8.28 -4.00 -25.94
C MET A 321 -7.80 -5.34 -26.51
N LEU A 322 -6.48 -5.57 -26.52
CA LEU A 322 -5.91 -6.87 -26.89
C LEU A 322 -6.14 -7.94 -25.81
N VAL A 323 -6.41 -7.52 -24.57
CA VAL A 323 -6.69 -8.38 -23.40
C VAL A 323 -7.78 -7.73 -22.55
N ASN A 324 -8.72 -8.52 -22.04
CA ASN A 324 -9.83 -8.02 -21.20
C ASN A 324 -9.31 -7.71 -19.77
N PRO A 325 -9.37 -6.45 -19.29
CA PRO A 325 -8.87 -6.06 -17.96
C PRO A 325 -9.75 -6.54 -16.80
N ASP A 326 -11.01 -6.90 -17.06
CA ASP A 326 -11.94 -7.45 -16.05
C ASP A 326 -11.76 -8.96 -15.87
N LYS A 327 -11.02 -9.63 -16.77
CA LYS A 327 -10.58 -11.00 -16.54
C LYS A 327 -9.28 -10.94 -15.73
N PRO A 328 -9.23 -11.52 -14.52
CA PRO A 328 -7.94 -11.71 -13.86
C PRO A 328 -7.04 -12.45 -14.84
N ASN A 329 -5.81 -11.97 -15.03
CA ASN A 329 -4.80 -12.75 -15.73
C ASN A 329 -4.75 -14.13 -15.06
N ALA A 330 -4.54 -15.20 -15.83
CA ALA A 330 -4.44 -16.56 -15.25
C ALA A 330 -3.36 -16.65 -14.14
N THR A 331 -2.44 -15.69 -14.11
CA THR A 331 -1.39 -15.46 -13.11
C THR A 331 -1.81 -14.55 -11.94
N GLU A 332 -3.11 -14.33 -11.69
CA GLU A 332 -3.66 -13.44 -10.64
C GLU A 332 -4.93 -14.01 -9.96
N LEU A 333 -5.12 -15.33 -9.97
CA LEU A 333 -6.20 -15.99 -9.22
C LEU A 333 -6.02 -15.85 -7.70
N PRO A 334 -7.10 -15.87 -6.90
CA PRO A 334 -6.97 -15.94 -5.45
C PRO A 334 -6.12 -17.16 -5.04
N PRO A 335 -5.30 -17.05 -3.97
CA PRO A 335 -4.68 -18.23 -3.39
C PRO A 335 -5.77 -19.26 -3.04
N PRO A 336 -5.50 -20.57 -3.16
CA PRO A 336 -6.43 -21.58 -2.70
C PRO A 336 -6.82 -21.27 -1.25
N ALA A 337 -8.11 -21.40 -0.93
CA ALA A 337 -8.61 -21.13 0.42
C ALA A 337 -7.74 -21.89 1.42
N VAL A 338 -7.12 -21.16 2.36
CA VAL A 338 -6.46 -21.79 3.51
C VAL A 338 -7.53 -22.65 4.17
N SER A 339 -7.29 -23.96 4.14
CA SER A 339 -8.29 -24.94 4.55
C SER A 339 -8.73 -24.63 5.99
N PRO A 340 -10.03 -24.46 6.26
CA PRO A 340 -10.50 -24.21 7.61
C PRO A 340 -10.46 -25.53 8.34
N VAL A 341 -9.42 -25.81 9.12
CA VAL A 341 -9.40 -27.04 9.92
C VAL A 341 -9.03 -26.75 11.37
N ARG A 342 -10.12 -26.80 12.16
CA ARG A 342 -10.33 -27.34 13.51
C ARG A 342 -9.38 -26.95 14.63
#